data_AF-A0A0R0CXM7-F1
#
_entry.id   AF-A0A0R0CXM7-F1
#
_cell.length_a   1.000
_cell.length_b   1.000
_cell.length_c   1.000
_cell.angle_alpha   90.00
_cell.angle_beta   90.00
_cell.angle_gamma   90.00
#
_symmetry.space_group_name_H-M   'P 1'
#
loop_
_entity.id
_entity.type
_entity.pdbx_description
1 polymer ?
#
loop_
_entity_poly.entity_id
_entity_poly.type
_entity_poly.pdbx_seq_one_letter_code
_entity_poly.pdbx_strand_id
1 'polypeptide(L)'
;MAKFIAMLSAPYGFAIAAFYLFAFWSKVGINPYQHASAAELLGTAIGSLTLLGVFFVFGVIIGLWLGQKTPNLSEKSLKYLPFLFAASLIVAIGLWVWLLVIGNPLHWILLGLGLNFFTVLVLAQSKWLKRWLPEPSLVLVFALLLAYIPCAVTYYGKSEVTTLTSVEKGLHVDLALSEIGADVPAPALYVGQVGSTNVLYSPQARLTTLVPKDRRIAYRTPMTVQVKHTIPSAQADP
;
A
#
# COMPACT_ATOMS: atom_id res chain seq x y z
N MET A 1 -30.60 -9.96 -0.54
CA MET A 1 -29.13 -9.91 -0.35
C MET A 1 -28.41 -9.11 -1.43
N ALA A 2 -28.54 -9.42 -2.73
CA ALA A 2 -27.81 -8.74 -3.80
C ALA A 2 -27.97 -7.21 -3.83
N LYS A 3 -29.19 -6.68 -3.65
CA LYS A 3 -29.44 -5.23 -3.57
C LYS A 3 -28.74 -4.56 -2.38
N PHE A 4 -28.64 -5.25 -1.24
CA PHE A 4 -27.99 -4.74 -0.03
C PHE A 4 -26.46 -4.71 -0.16
N ILE A 5 -25.90 -5.74 -0.79
CA ILE A 5 -24.47 -5.81 -1.12
C ILE A 5 -24.10 -4.70 -2.12
N ALA A 6 -24.91 -4.50 -3.17
CA ALA A 6 -24.70 -3.43 -4.14
C ALA A 6 -24.87 -2.02 -3.53
N MET A 7 -25.75 -1.87 -2.54
CA MET A 7 -25.97 -0.60 -1.85
C MET A 7 -24.81 -0.22 -0.91
N LEU A 8 -24.15 -1.20 -0.30
CA LEU A 8 -23.02 -0.98 0.61
C LEU A 8 -21.66 -0.98 -0.10
N SER A 9 -21.54 -1.62 -1.26
CA SER A 9 -20.27 -1.72 -1.99
C SER A 9 -19.76 -0.36 -2.46
N ALA A 10 -20.65 0.53 -2.91
CA ALA A 10 -20.28 1.87 -3.33
C ALA A 10 -19.73 2.70 -2.14
N PRO A 11 -20.48 2.95 -1.04
CA PRO A 11 -19.96 3.67 0.13
C PRO A 11 -18.65 3.09 0.69
N TYR A 12 -18.54 1.76 0.72
CA TYR A 12 -17.31 1.10 1.15
C TYR A 12 -16.15 1.36 0.19
N GLY A 13 -16.35 1.21 -1.12
CA GLY A 13 -15.34 1.52 -2.14
C GLY A 13 -14.85 2.96 -2.06
N PHE A 14 -15.75 3.92 -1.83
CA PHE A 14 -15.40 5.32 -1.57
C PHE A 14 -14.53 5.47 -0.31
N ALA A 15 -14.89 4.82 0.80
CA ALA A 15 -14.11 4.88 2.03
C ALA A 15 -12.69 4.30 1.84
N ILE A 16 -12.57 3.18 1.14
CA ILE A 16 -11.26 2.58 0.87
C ILE A 16 -10.42 3.45 -0.08
N ALA A 17 -11.02 4.00 -1.14
CA ALA A 17 -10.35 4.98 -2.01
C ALA A 17 -9.88 6.20 -1.22
N ALA A 18 -10.69 6.67 -0.26
CA ALA A 18 -10.35 7.79 0.59
C ALA A 18 -9.13 7.50 1.50
N PHE A 19 -9.08 6.30 2.10
CA PHE A 19 -7.91 5.86 2.87
C PHE A 19 -6.65 5.78 2.02
N TYR A 20 -6.74 5.24 0.79
CA TYR A 20 -5.62 5.20 -0.17
C TYR A 20 -5.08 6.60 -0.44
N LEU A 21 -5.95 7.51 -0.90
CA LEU A 21 -5.57 8.85 -1.31
C LEU A 21 -4.99 9.65 -0.16
N PHE A 22 -5.58 9.55 1.02
CA PHE A 22 -5.04 10.19 2.21
C PHE A 22 -3.64 9.64 2.55
N ALA A 23 -3.46 8.31 2.51
CA ALA A 23 -2.18 7.67 2.78
C ALA A 23 -1.10 8.05 1.76
N PHE A 24 -1.47 8.20 0.49
CA PHE A 24 -0.58 8.62 -0.59
C PHE A 24 -0.19 10.09 -0.46
N TRP A 25 -1.14 11.02 -0.41
CA TRP A 25 -0.87 12.46 -0.48
C TRP A 25 -0.37 13.07 0.84
N SER A 26 -0.65 12.44 1.99
CA SER A 26 -0.21 12.94 3.30
C SER A 26 1.31 13.11 3.43
N LYS A 27 2.11 12.27 2.75
CA LYS A 27 3.59 12.39 2.80
C LYS A 27 4.10 13.66 2.13
N VAL A 28 3.40 14.16 1.13
CA VAL A 28 3.73 15.41 0.43
C VAL A 28 2.91 16.60 0.93
N GLY A 29 2.19 16.43 2.06
CA GLY A 29 1.45 17.51 2.71
C GLY A 29 0.23 18.02 1.92
N ILE A 30 -0.25 17.27 0.93
CA ILE A 30 -1.43 17.66 0.15
C ILE A 30 -2.67 17.00 0.73
N ASN A 31 -3.74 17.79 0.88
CA ASN A 31 -5.06 17.27 1.11
C ASN A 31 -5.80 17.11 -0.25
N PRO A 32 -5.96 15.88 -0.77
CA PRO A 32 -6.51 15.67 -2.11
C PRO A 32 -7.95 16.17 -2.25
N TYR A 33 -8.72 16.19 -1.15
CA TYR A 33 -10.13 16.61 -1.15
C TYR A 33 -10.33 18.12 -1.33
N GLN A 34 -9.26 18.92 -1.19
CA GLN A 34 -9.31 20.36 -1.42
C GLN A 34 -9.05 20.73 -2.89
N HIS A 35 -8.48 19.81 -3.68
CA HIS A 35 -7.94 20.10 -5.01
C HIS A 35 -8.55 19.26 -6.14
N ALA A 36 -9.30 18.22 -5.83
CA ALA A 36 -9.93 17.35 -6.82
C ALA A 36 -11.36 16.97 -6.42
N SER A 37 -12.23 16.79 -7.42
CA SER A 37 -13.58 16.31 -7.18
C SER A 37 -13.58 14.84 -6.73
N ALA A 38 -14.60 14.43 -5.98
CA ALA A 38 -14.72 13.04 -5.51
C ALA A 38 -14.68 12.02 -6.67
N ALA A 39 -15.21 12.39 -7.84
CA ALA A 39 -15.23 11.53 -9.03
C ALA A 39 -13.83 11.31 -9.63
N GLU A 40 -13.00 12.36 -9.73
CA GLU A 40 -11.63 12.26 -10.24
C GLU A 40 -10.75 11.44 -9.29
N LEU A 41 -10.94 11.64 -7.98
CA LEU A 41 -10.27 10.89 -6.94
C LEU A 41 -10.61 9.39 -7.00
N LEU A 42 -11.87 9.02 -7.22
CA LEU A 42 -12.24 7.63 -7.49
C LEU A 42 -11.61 7.08 -8.75
N GLY A 43 -11.61 7.84 -9.85
CA GLY A 43 -10.96 7.43 -11.10
C GLY A 43 -9.53 6.98 -10.87
N THR A 44 -8.76 7.77 -10.10
CA THR A 44 -7.36 7.45 -9.76
C THR A 44 -7.23 6.26 -8.80
N ALA A 45 -8.17 6.09 -7.87
CA ALA A 45 -8.14 4.99 -6.89
C ALA A 45 -8.60 3.63 -7.47
N ILE A 46 -9.40 3.63 -8.54
CA ILE A 46 -9.95 2.39 -9.14
C ILE A 46 -8.83 1.46 -9.62
N GLY A 47 -7.75 1.98 -10.20
CA GLY A 47 -6.63 1.15 -10.66
C GLY A 47 -6.00 0.34 -9.51
N SER A 48 -5.67 1.03 -8.42
CA SER A 48 -5.09 0.43 -7.21
C SER A 48 -6.07 -0.51 -6.49
N LEU A 49 -7.36 -0.18 -6.45
CA LEU A 49 -8.43 -1.04 -5.92
C LEU A 49 -8.62 -2.32 -6.76
N THR A 50 -8.52 -2.21 -8.08
CA THR A 50 -8.63 -3.35 -8.99
C THR A 50 -7.46 -4.32 -8.77
N LEU A 51 -6.25 -3.79 -8.65
CA LEU A 51 -5.06 -4.60 -8.37
C LEU A 51 -5.17 -5.33 -7.03
N LEU A 52 -5.64 -4.63 -5.98
CA LEU A 52 -5.93 -5.24 -4.68
C LEU A 52 -6.95 -6.38 -4.81
N GLY A 53 -8.02 -6.18 -5.57
CA GLY A 53 -9.04 -7.21 -5.83
C GLY A 53 -8.46 -8.44 -6.50
N VAL A 54 -7.58 -8.26 -7.48
CA VAL A 54 -6.87 -9.37 -8.15
C VAL A 54 -5.99 -10.14 -7.16
N PHE A 55 -5.15 -9.45 -6.38
CA PHE A 55 -4.30 -10.10 -5.38
C PHE A 55 -5.10 -10.81 -4.29
N PHE A 56 -6.25 -10.26 -3.91
CA PHE A 56 -7.16 -10.91 -2.96
C PHE A 56 -7.67 -12.25 -3.49
N VAL A 57 -8.13 -12.30 -4.75
CA VAL A 57 -8.58 -13.54 -5.39
C VAL A 57 -7.45 -14.57 -5.44
N PHE A 58 -6.24 -14.16 -5.83
CA PHE A 58 -5.06 -15.05 -5.80
C PHE A 58 -4.77 -15.57 -4.39
N GLY A 59 -4.83 -14.71 -3.37
CA GLY A 59 -4.64 -15.10 -1.98
C GLY A 59 -5.66 -16.15 -1.52
N VAL A 60 -6.94 -16.00 -1.89
CA VAL A 60 -7.99 -16.98 -1.59
C VAL A 60 -7.70 -18.32 -2.27
N ILE A 61 -7.31 -18.31 -3.55
CA ILE A 61 -6.97 -19.54 -4.30
C ILE A 61 -5.81 -20.28 -3.64
N ILE A 62 -4.74 -19.56 -3.29
CA ILE A 62 -3.57 -20.12 -2.62
C ILE A 62 -3.93 -20.67 -1.24
N GLY A 63 -4.76 -19.94 -0.47
CA GLY A 63 -5.21 -20.36 0.85
C GLY A 63 -6.05 -21.64 0.80
N LEU A 64 -6.98 -21.74 -0.16
CA LEU A 64 -7.77 -22.96 -0.37
C LEU A 64 -6.88 -24.14 -0.80
N TRP A 65 -5.91 -23.89 -1.69
CA TRP A 65 -4.96 -24.91 -2.14
C TRP A 65 -4.08 -25.43 -0.99
N LEU A 66 -3.58 -24.54 -0.13
CA LEU A 66 -2.81 -24.90 1.06
C LEU A 66 -3.66 -25.65 2.10
N GLY A 67 -4.90 -25.23 2.31
CA GLY A 67 -5.82 -25.88 3.25
C GLY A 67 -6.18 -27.32 2.86
N GLN A 68 -6.15 -27.65 1.57
CA GLN A 68 -6.31 -29.03 1.09
C GLN A 68 -5.06 -29.90 1.33
N LYS A 69 -3.89 -29.28 1.50
CA LYS A 69 -2.61 -29.97 1.68
C LYS A 69 -2.15 -30.08 3.13
N THR A 70 -2.85 -29.44 4.08
CA THR A 70 -2.52 -29.57 5.50
C THR A 70 -2.92 -30.96 6.02
N PRO A 71 -1.95 -31.81 6.43
CA PRO A 71 -2.26 -33.12 6.98
C PRO A 71 -2.98 -32.99 8.32
N ASN A 72 -3.87 -33.95 8.63
CA ASN A 72 -4.49 -34.04 9.95
C ASN A 72 -3.39 -34.25 11.00
N LEU A 73 -3.24 -33.26 11.89
CA LEU A 73 -2.22 -33.24 12.94
C LEU A 73 -2.48 -34.36 13.96
N SER A 74 -1.47 -35.19 14.20
CA SER A 74 -1.47 -36.22 15.25
C SER A 74 -1.59 -35.60 16.65
N GLU A 75 -2.27 -36.27 17.59
CA GLU A 75 -2.41 -35.86 19.01
C GLU A 75 -1.07 -35.48 19.68
N LYS A 76 0.04 -36.11 19.28
CA LYS A 76 1.37 -35.82 19.83
C LYS A 76 1.91 -34.44 19.42
N SER A 77 1.51 -33.96 18.24
CA SER A 77 1.90 -32.64 17.71
C SER A 77 1.10 -31.50 18.32
N LEU A 78 -0.16 -31.77 18.73
CA LEU A 78 -1.04 -30.80 19.40
C LEU A 78 -0.47 -30.31 20.74
N LYS A 79 0.35 -31.12 21.42
CA LYS A 79 0.99 -30.75 22.70
C LYS A 79 1.99 -29.60 22.58
N TYR A 80 2.70 -29.49 21.45
CA TYR A 80 3.70 -28.44 21.21
C TYR A 80 3.12 -27.21 20.50
N LEU A 81 1.91 -27.34 19.94
CA LEU A 81 1.21 -26.28 19.24
C LEU A 81 1.10 -24.96 20.04
N PRO A 82 0.75 -24.93 21.34
CA PRO A 82 0.66 -23.66 22.07
C PRO A 82 2.04 -23.00 22.25
N PHE A 83 3.11 -23.79 22.40
CA PHE A 83 4.48 -23.26 22.50
C PHE A 83 4.98 -22.71 21.17
N LEU A 84 4.74 -23.43 20.07
CA LEU A 84 5.06 -22.96 18.72
C LEU A 84 4.26 -21.70 18.37
N PHE A 85 3.00 -21.62 18.79
CA PHE A 85 2.16 -20.44 18.61
C PHE A 85 2.65 -19.25 19.45
N ALA A 86 3.01 -19.47 20.72
CA ALA A 86 3.58 -18.40 21.55
C ALA A 86 4.91 -17.89 21.00
N ALA A 87 5.79 -18.79 20.55
CA ALA A 87 7.06 -18.43 19.93
C ALA A 87 6.86 -17.65 18.63
N SER A 88 5.95 -18.10 17.76
CA SER A 88 5.64 -17.39 16.52
C SER A 88 5.01 -16.01 16.77
N LEU A 89 4.18 -15.89 17.80
CA LEU A 89 3.58 -14.61 18.21
C LEU A 89 4.64 -13.61 18.69
N ILE A 90 5.61 -14.05 19.51
CA ILE A 90 6.71 -13.21 19.97
C ILE A 90 7.55 -12.71 18.78
N VAL A 91 7.89 -13.61 17.84
CA VAL A 91 8.63 -13.25 16.62
C VAL A 91 7.83 -12.26 15.77
N ALA A 92 6.52 -12.48 15.60
CA ALA A 92 5.66 -11.59 14.83
C ALA A 92 5.56 -10.19 15.46
N ILE A 93 5.42 -10.10 16.79
CA ILE A 93 5.41 -8.83 17.52
C ILE A 93 6.77 -8.13 17.40
N GLY A 94 7.87 -8.84 17.56
CA GLY A 94 9.23 -8.30 17.39
C GLY A 94 9.44 -7.73 16.00
N LEU A 95 9.04 -8.47 14.96
CA LEU A 95 9.07 -8.01 13.56
C LEU A 95 8.21 -6.76 13.36
N TRP A 96 7.02 -6.72 13.94
CA TRP A 96 6.12 -5.57 13.82
C TRP A 96 6.70 -4.31 14.47
N VAL A 97 7.23 -4.41 15.68
CA VAL A 97 7.92 -3.31 16.37
C VAL A 97 9.13 -2.84 15.57
N TRP A 98 9.93 -3.77 15.04
CA TRP A 98 11.09 -3.44 14.22
C TRP A 98 10.70 -2.65 12.96
N LEU A 99 9.63 -3.05 12.27
CA LEU A 99 9.12 -2.33 11.11
C LEU A 99 8.57 -0.94 11.45
N LEU A 100 7.98 -0.77 12.63
CA LEU A 100 7.56 0.54 13.14
C LEU A 100 8.77 1.46 13.36
N VAL A 101 9.83 0.95 13.99
CA VAL A 101 11.06 1.72 14.27
C VAL A 101 11.76 2.17 12.98
N ILE A 102 11.84 1.31 11.97
CA ILE A 102 12.44 1.66 10.67
C ILE A 102 11.51 2.58 9.84
N GLY A 103 10.26 2.77 10.27
CA GLY A 103 9.26 3.51 9.49
C GLY A 103 8.89 2.82 8.18
N ASN A 104 9.16 1.50 8.06
CA ASN A 104 8.85 0.73 6.87
C ASN A 104 7.34 0.55 6.78
N PRO A 105 6.68 0.95 5.67
CA PRO A 105 5.23 0.91 5.55
C PRO A 105 4.62 -0.49 5.80
N LEU A 106 5.39 -1.58 5.66
CA LEU A 106 4.94 -2.96 5.92
C LEU A 106 4.27 -3.17 7.29
N HIS A 107 4.55 -2.33 8.29
CA HIS A 107 3.86 -2.39 9.59
C HIS A 107 2.34 -2.27 9.47
N TRP A 108 1.82 -1.58 8.44
CA TRP A 108 0.38 -1.48 8.18
C TRP A 108 -0.21 -2.83 7.76
N ILE A 109 0.49 -3.64 6.95
CA ILE A 109 0.03 -5.00 6.59
C ILE A 109 -0.03 -5.87 7.84
N LEU A 110 1.01 -5.84 8.68
CA LEU A 110 1.04 -6.63 9.92
C LEU A 110 -0.04 -6.18 10.91
N LEU A 111 -0.27 -4.88 11.05
CA LEU A 111 -1.37 -4.34 11.84
C LEU A 111 -2.72 -4.83 11.31
N GLY A 112 -2.91 -4.79 9.98
CA GLY A 112 -4.11 -5.31 9.32
C GLY A 112 -4.34 -6.79 9.59
N LEU A 113 -3.28 -7.61 9.54
CA LEU A 113 -3.35 -9.04 9.87
C LEU A 113 -3.74 -9.27 11.34
N GLY A 114 -3.11 -8.53 12.26
CA GLY A 114 -3.42 -8.60 13.69
C GLY A 114 -4.87 -8.21 13.96
N LEU A 115 -5.31 -7.04 13.49
CA LEU A 115 -6.69 -6.58 13.61
C LEU A 115 -7.67 -7.55 12.98
N ASN A 116 -7.34 -8.14 11.83
CA ASN A 116 -8.18 -9.16 11.20
C ASN A 116 -8.34 -10.39 12.08
N PHE A 117 -7.24 -10.92 12.65
CA PHE A 117 -7.31 -12.05 13.57
C PHE A 117 -8.19 -11.75 14.80
N PHE A 118 -7.98 -10.59 15.45
CA PHE A 118 -8.81 -10.15 16.57
C PHE A 118 -10.28 -9.99 16.17
N THR A 119 -10.54 -9.40 15.00
CA THR A 119 -11.91 -9.20 14.49
C THR A 119 -12.60 -10.54 14.24
N VAL A 120 -11.92 -11.51 13.60
CA VAL A 120 -12.44 -12.87 13.43
C VAL A 120 -12.78 -13.49 14.78
N LEU A 121 -11.90 -13.36 15.77
CA LEU A 121 -12.08 -13.96 17.09
C LEU A 121 -13.30 -13.38 17.82
N VAL A 122 -13.46 -12.05 17.78
CA VAL A 122 -14.62 -11.34 18.35
C VAL A 122 -15.91 -11.73 17.63
N LEU A 123 -15.91 -11.71 16.29
CA LEU A 123 -17.08 -12.04 15.49
C LEU A 123 -17.49 -13.52 15.65
N ALA A 124 -16.53 -14.44 15.67
CA ALA A 124 -16.78 -15.87 15.81
C ALA A 124 -17.27 -16.27 17.22
N GLN A 125 -16.90 -15.52 18.27
CA GLN A 125 -17.39 -15.76 19.63
C GLN A 125 -18.70 -15.03 19.94
N SER A 126 -19.06 -14.00 19.18
CA SER A 126 -20.28 -13.23 19.39
C SER A 126 -21.55 -14.02 19.04
N LYS A 127 -22.31 -14.40 20.07
CA LYS A 127 -23.60 -15.11 19.91
C LYS A 127 -24.63 -14.30 19.12
N TRP A 128 -24.58 -12.97 19.23
CA TRP A 128 -25.50 -12.09 18.49
C TRP A 128 -25.19 -12.05 17.00
N LEU A 129 -23.89 -11.96 16.64
CA LEU A 129 -23.46 -11.93 15.24
C LEU A 129 -23.59 -13.28 14.53
N LYS A 130 -23.51 -14.41 15.24
CA LYS A 130 -23.78 -15.75 14.65
C LYS A 130 -25.16 -15.87 14.01
N ARG A 131 -26.15 -15.08 14.45
CA ARG A 131 -27.48 -15.05 13.84
C ARG A 131 -27.45 -14.42 12.43
N TRP A 132 -26.52 -13.50 12.19
CA TRP A 132 -26.41 -12.73 10.95
C TRP A 132 -25.28 -13.23 10.04
N LEU A 133 -24.24 -13.82 10.63
CA LEU A 133 -23.07 -14.41 9.96
C LEU A 133 -22.94 -15.87 10.38
N PRO A 134 -23.82 -16.76 9.87
CA PRO A 134 -23.85 -18.15 10.28
C PRO A 134 -22.65 -18.94 9.77
N GLU A 135 -22.07 -18.53 8.64
CA GLU A 135 -20.94 -19.21 8.02
C GLU A 135 -19.59 -18.62 8.47
N PRO A 136 -18.62 -19.46 8.85
CA PRO A 136 -17.26 -19.00 9.18
C PRO A 136 -16.56 -18.23 8.04
N SER A 137 -16.87 -18.59 6.78
CA SER A 137 -16.40 -17.91 5.58
C SER A 137 -16.83 -16.44 5.55
N LEU A 138 -18.09 -16.15 5.89
CA LEU A 138 -18.63 -14.79 5.94
C LEU A 138 -18.00 -13.98 7.06
N VAL A 139 -17.75 -14.59 8.23
CA VAL A 139 -17.03 -13.94 9.33
C VAL A 139 -15.63 -13.50 8.88
N LEU A 140 -14.92 -14.36 8.16
CA LEU A 140 -13.60 -14.05 7.62
C LEU A 140 -13.66 -12.91 6.60
N VAL A 141 -14.61 -12.95 5.66
CA VAL A 141 -14.79 -11.89 4.66
C VAL A 141 -15.08 -10.54 5.33
N PHE A 142 -15.98 -10.50 6.31
CA PHE A 142 -16.28 -9.27 7.04
C PHE A 142 -15.09 -8.75 7.83
N ALA A 143 -14.33 -9.63 8.48
CA ALA A 143 -13.10 -9.23 9.17
C ALA A 143 -12.07 -8.64 8.19
N LEU A 144 -11.92 -9.24 7.00
CA LEU A 144 -11.01 -8.74 5.97
C LEU A 144 -11.42 -7.35 5.47
N LEU A 145 -12.72 -7.13 5.25
CA LEU A 145 -13.27 -5.83 4.84
C LEU A 145 -13.10 -4.76 5.93
N LEU A 146 -13.30 -5.10 7.19
CA LEU A 146 -13.27 -4.12 8.28
C LEU A 146 -11.86 -3.78 8.76
N ALA A 147 -10.94 -4.75 8.73
CA ALA A 147 -9.63 -4.59 9.36
C ALA A 147 -8.48 -4.63 8.35
N TYR A 148 -8.40 -5.70 7.54
CA TYR A 148 -7.24 -5.95 6.71
C TYR A 148 -7.15 -4.98 5.52
N ILE A 149 -8.23 -4.85 4.75
CA ILE A 149 -8.25 -4.06 3.52
C ILE A 149 -7.92 -2.59 3.75
N PRO A 150 -8.50 -1.88 4.74
CA PRO A 150 -8.12 -0.50 5.04
C PRO A 150 -6.63 -0.33 5.34
N CYS A 151 -6.05 -1.27 6.09
CA CYS A 151 -4.63 -1.25 6.43
C CYS A 151 -3.74 -1.56 5.22
N ALA A 152 -4.11 -2.56 4.42
CA ALA A 152 -3.39 -2.93 3.19
C ALA A 152 -3.38 -1.75 2.20
N VAL A 153 -4.50 -1.08 2.03
CA VAL A 153 -4.60 0.08 1.13
C VAL A 153 -3.79 1.26 1.64
N THR A 154 -3.77 1.48 2.94
CA THR A 154 -2.88 2.48 3.58
C THR A 154 -1.41 2.15 3.33
N TYR A 155 -1.02 0.87 3.43
CA TYR A 155 0.31 0.41 3.06
C TYR A 155 0.65 0.75 1.61
N TYR A 156 -0.23 0.38 0.67
CA TYR A 156 -0.01 0.61 -0.76
C TYR A 156 0.20 2.10 -1.05
N GLY A 157 -0.70 2.96 -0.56
CA GLY A 157 -0.57 4.41 -0.74
C GLY A 157 0.75 4.96 -0.20
N LYS A 158 1.16 4.56 1.02
CA LYS A 158 2.43 5.01 1.62
C LYS A 158 3.67 4.46 0.90
N SER A 159 3.61 3.21 0.43
CA SER A 159 4.73 2.56 -0.28
C SER A 159 4.97 3.23 -1.63
N GLU A 160 3.89 3.51 -2.36
CA GLU A 160 3.94 4.12 -3.67
C GLU A 160 4.50 5.54 -3.61
N VAL A 161 3.94 6.41 -2.75
CA VAL A 161 4.46 7.78 -2.58
C VAL A 161 5.91 7.77 -2.08
N THR A 162 6.31 6.80 -1.26
CA THR A 162 7.71 6.66 -0.81
C THR A 162 8.65 6.31 -1.96
N THR A 163 8.18 5.52 -2.92
CA THR A 163 8.95 5.20 -4.13
C THR A 163 9.08 6.43 -5.03
N LEU A 164 7.99 7.18 -5.22
CA LEU A 164 7.96 8.38 -6.06
C LEU A 164 8.74 9.57 -5.47
N THR A 165 8.79 9.67 -4.14
CA THR A 165 9.55 10.71 -3.42
C THR A 165 10.99 10.30 -3.10
N SER A 166 11.42 9.11 -3.52
CA SER A 166 12.81 8.65 -3.37
C SER A 166 13.70 9.29 -4.44
N VAL A 167 14.87 9.78 -4.04
CA VAL A 167 15.87 10.35 -4.96
C VAL A 167 16.35 9.31 -5.98
N GLU A 168 16.37 8.03 -5.65
CA GLU A 168 16.88 6.98 -6.55
C GLU A 168 15.83 6.45 -7.53
N LYS A 169 14.56 6.37 -7.09
CA LYS A 169 13.48 5.70 -7.83
C LYS A 169 12.42 6.66 -8.37
N GLY A 170 12.40 7.89 -7.88
CA GLY A 170 11.44 8.91 -8.28
C GLY A 170 11.71 9.45 -9.69
N LEU A 171 10.69 10.06 -10.29
CA LEU A 171 10.79 10.71 -11.59
C LEU A 171 11.38 12.10 -11.42
N HIS A 172 12.62 12.30 -11.86
CA HIS A 172 13.30 13.60 -11.74
C HIS A 172 12.80 14.57 -12.78
N VAL A 173 12.37 15.74 -12.35
CA VAL A 173 11.94 16.81 -13.24
C VAL A 173 13.16 17.55 -13.78
N ASP A 174 13.21 17.69 -15.09
CA ASP A 174 14.21 18.52 -15.76
C ASP A 174 13.70 19.96 -15.80
N LEU A 175 14.13 20.78 -14.85
CA LEU A 175 13.71 22.17 -14.74
C LEU A 175 14.11 23.00 -15.97
N ALA A 176 15.15 22.62 -16.71
CA ALA A 176 15.59 23.36 -17.90
C ALA A 176 14.70 23.09 -19.13
N LEU A 177 14.10 21.90 -19.20
CA LEU A 177 13.21 21.49 -20.29
C LEU A 177 11.72 21.66 -19.96
N SER A 178 11.40 22.04 -18.74
CA SER A 178 10.01 22.17 -18.27
C SER A 178 9.60 23.64 -18.23
N GLU A 179 8.34 23.93 -18.54
CA GLU A 179 7.75 25.28 -18.53
C GLU A 179 7.30 25.70 -17.13
N ILE A 180 8.18 25.48 -16.15
CA ILE A 180 7.96 25.81 -14.74
C ILE A 180 8.82 27.01 -14.38
N GLY A 181 8.24 27.93 -13.61
CA GLY A 181 8.95 29.13 -13.16
C GLY A 181 10.21 28.77 -12.37
N ALA A 182 11.16 29.71 -12.30
CA ALA A 182 12.42 29.56 -11.58
C ALA A 182 12.25 29.32 -10.06
N ASP A 183 11.01 29.40 -9.56
CA ASP A 183 10.65 29.31 -8.15
C ASP A 183 10.55 27.86 -7.62
N VAL A 184 10.70 26.85 -8.48
CA VAL A 184 10.66 25.43 -8.06
C VAL A 184 12.03 24.99 -7.54
N PRO A 185 12.17 24.57 -6.27
CA PRO A 185 13.46 24.15 -5.72
C PRO A 185 13.98 22.86 -6.39
N ALA A 186 15.21 22.91 -6.89
CA ALA A 186 15.93 21.73 -7.38
C ALA A 186 16.54 20.91 -6.22
N PRO A 187 16.59 19.57 -6.29
CA PRO A 187 15.95 18.69 -7.27
C PRO A 187 14.44 18.57 -6.99
N ALA A 188 13.64 18.51 -8.05
CA ALA A 188 12.20 18.31 -7.99
C ALA A 188 11.83 16.93 -8.55
N LEU A 189 11.00 16.19 -7.82
CA LEU A 189 10.45 14.90 -8.23
C LEU A 189 8.99 15.06 -8.63
N TYR A 190 8.59 14.43 -9.72
CA TYR A 190 7.20 14.37 -10.12
C TYR A 190 6.48 13.25 -9.35
N VAL A 191 5.43 13.61 -8.62
CA VAL A 191 4.67 12.68 -7.77
C VAL A 191 3.36 12.26 -8.42
N GLY A 192 2.72 13.13 -9.21
CA GLY A 192 1.47 12.82 -9.89
C GLY A 192 0.63 14.05 -10.16
N GLN A 193 -0.66 13.84 -10.46
CA GLN A 193 -1.63 14.91 -10.69
C GLN A 193 -2.74 14.85 -9.64
N VAL A 194 -3.15 16.03 -9.17
CA VAL A 194 -4.34 16.22 -8.34
C VAL A 194 -5.20 17.30 -9.00
N GLY A 195 -6.37 16.89 -9.49
CA GLY A 195 -7.29 17.77 -10.22
C GLY A 195 -6.61 18.42 -11.42
N SER A 196 -6.55 19.75 -11.42
CA SER A 196 -5.94 20.57 -12.47
C SER A 196 -4.47 20.93 -12.22
N THR A 197 -3.81 20.29 -11.25
CA THR A 197 -2.41 20.58 -10.89
C THR A 197 -1.53 19.34 -10.95
N ASN A 198 -0.32 19.52 -11.45
CA ASN A 198 0.81 18.62 -11.29
C ASN A 198 1.47 18.86 -9.93
N VAL A 199 1.83 17.78 -9.25
CA VAL A 199 2.48 17.83 -7.94
C VAL A 199 3.95 17.52 -8.08
N LEU A 200 4.78 18.51 -7.73
CA LEU A 200 6.22 18.37 -7.63
C LEU A 200 6.64 18.35 -6.17
N TYR A 201 7.53 17.44 -5.80
CA TYR A 201 8.08 17.34 -4.45
C TYR A 201 9.60 17.51 -4.49
N SER A 202 10.13 18.46 -3.73
CA SER A 202 11.56 18.63 -3.56
C SER A 202 12.01 17.93 -2.27
N PRO A 203 12.76 16.81 -2.33
CA PRO A 203 13.19 16.08 -1.14
C PRO A 203 14.13 16.87 -0.23
N GLN A 204 14.95 17.75 -0.82
CA GLN A 204 15.92 18.58 -0.10
C GLN A 204 15.24 19.70 0.67
N ALA A 205 14.33 20.43 0.01
CA ALA A 205 13.57 21.50 0.64
C ALA A 205 12.38 20.98 1.48
N ARG A 206 12.03 19.70 1.36
CA ARG A 206 10.78 19.09 1.89
C ARG A 206 9.55 19.92 1.54
N LEU A 207 9.54 20.46 0.32
CA LEU A 207 8.54 21.39 -0.15
C LEU A 207 7.80 20.78 -1.34
N THR A 208 6.49 20.94 -1.31
CA THR A 208 5.60 20.52 -2.39
C THR A 208 5.18 21.74 -3.18
N THR A 209 5.39 21.70 -4.49
CA THR A 209 5.00 22.76 -5.42
C THR A 209 3.89 22.26 -6.32
N LEU A 210 2.82 23.05 -6.40
CA LEU A 210 1.70 22.79 -7.29
C LEU A 210 1.91 23.58 -8.57
N VAL A 211 1.92 22.88 -9.69
CA VAL A 211 2.12 23.47 -11.02
C VAL A 211 0.85 23.25 -11.82
N PRO A 212 0.29 24.29 -12.47
CA PRO A 212 -0.88 24.12 -13.34
C PRO A 212 -0.68 23.04 -14.42
N LYS A 213 -1.73 22.26 -14.71
CA LYS A 213 -1.67 21.10 -15.63
C LYS A 213 -1.34 21.46 -17.09
N ASP A 214 -1.65 22.69 -17.48
CA ASP A 214 -1.34 23.26 -18.80
C ASP A 214 0.17 23.48 -19.02
N ARG A 215 0.98 23.49 -17.96
CA ARG A 215 2.43 23.62 -18.07
C ARG A 215 3.08 22.29 -18.45
N ARG A 216 3.98 22.34 -19.43
CA ARG A 216 4.76 21.18 -19.85
C ARG A 216 5.80 20.81 -18.79
N ILE A 217 5.76 19.57 -18.31
CA ILE A 217 6.75 19.00 -17.39
C ILE A 217 7.55 17.93 -18.13
N ALA A 218 8.84 18.16 -18.28
CA ALA A 218 9.79 17.17 -18.75
C ALA A 218 10.38 16.42 -17.55
N TYR A 219 10.34 15.09 -17.58
CA TYR A 219 10.91 14.25 -16.55
C TYR A 219 11.87 13.24 -17.15
N ARG A 220 12.91 12.91 -16.38
CA ARG A 220 13.87 11.83 -16.67
C ARG A 220 13.58 10.68 -15.73
N THR A 221 13.32 9.51 -16.31
CA THR A 221 13.31 8.25 -15.55
C THR A 221 14.72 8.02 -15.00
N PRO A 222 14.89 7.57 -13.75
CA PRO A 222 16.22 7.24 -13.23
C PRO A 222 16.87 6.25 -14.20
N MET A 223 18.01 6.64 -14.78
CA MET A 223 18.80 5.70 -15.57
C MET A 223 19.24 4.60 -14.63
N THR A 224 18.90 3.35 -14.94
CA THR A 224 19.59 2.20 -14.39
C THR A 224 21.06 2.41 -14.75
N VAL A 225 21.88 2.84 -13.79
CA VAL A 225 23.31 2.98 -13.99
C VAL A 225 23.83 1.57 -14.26
N GLN A 226 23.96 1.22 -15.54
CA GLN A 226 24.77 0.10 -15.98
C GLN A 226 26.19 0.46 -15.55
N VAL A 227 26.59 0.00 -14.37
CA VAL A 227 28.00 0.02 -13.94
C VAL A 227 28.72 -0.91 -14.90
N LYS A 228 29.16 -0.36 -16.03
CA LYS A 228 30.10 -1.03 -16.92
C LYS A 228 31.40 -1.11 -16.13
N HIS A 229 31.64 -2.25 -15.49
CA HIS A 229 32.95 -2.57 -14.92
C HIS A 229 33.96 -2.59 -16.07
N THR A 230 34.54 -1.44 -16.38
CA THR A 230 35.72 -1.35 -17.22
C THR A 230 36.87 -1.87 -16.37
N ILE A 231 37.14 -3.17 -16.46
CA ILE A 231 38.39 -3.75 -15.93
C ILE A 231 39.52 -3.07 -16.73
N PRO A 232 40.48 -2.39 -16.08
CA PRO A 232 41.63 -1.86 -16.80
C PRO A 232 42.42 -3.04 -17.33
N SER A 233 42.50 -3.17 -18.65
CA SER A 233 43.50 -4.02 -19.30
C SER A 233 44.87 -3.49 -18.89
N ALA A 234 45.59 -4.26 -18.08
CA ALA A 234 46.97 -3.98 -17.76
C ALA A 234 47.77 -3.86 -19.07
N GLN A 235 48.35 -2.68 -19.30
CA GLN A 235 49.42 -2.49 -20.26
C GLN A 235 50.54 -3.47 -19.90
N ALA A 236 50.73 -4.47 -20.75
CA ALA A 236 52.00 -5.14 -20.87
C ALA A 236 52.87 -4.25 -21.76
N ASP A 237 53.99 -3.81 -21.22
CA ASP A 237 55.18 -3.39 -21.96
C ASP A 237 56.39 -3.51 -21.01
N PRO A 238 57.61 -3.82 -21.48
CA PRO A 238 58.02 -4.35 -22.79
C PRO A 238 58.56 -5.80 -22.74
#